data_AF-A0A8T6XGU0-F1
#
_entry.id   AF-A0A8T6XGU0-F1
#
_cell.length_a   1.000
_cell.length_b   1.000
_cell.length_c   1.000
_cell.angle_alpha   90.00
_cell.angle_beta   90.00
_cell.angle_gamma   90.00
#
_symmetry.space_group_name_H-M   'P 1'
#
loop_
_entity.id
_entity.type
_entity.pdbx_description
1 polymer ?
#
loop_
_entity_poly.entity_id
_entity_poly.type
_entity_poly.pdbx_seq_one_letter_code
_entity_poly.pdbx_strand_id
1 'polypeptide(L)' 'QEPREIITKYGRQSKVCDAWAEDEKGDKVRLSLWNGQIEQVSEGSRIRITNGWARTFRDELQVSSGLHGQLELVE' A
#
# COMPACT_ATOMS: atom_id res chain seq x y z
N GLN A 1 4.83 -8.30 -3.78
CA GLN A 1 5.43 -8.46 -5.13
C GLN A 1 6.77 -7.75 -5.16
N GLU A 2 7.51 -7.79 -6.25
CA GLU A 2 8.72 -6.99 -6.40
C GLU A 2 8.38 -5.50 -6.53
N PRO A 3 9.13 -4.60 -5.87
CA PRO A 3 8.95 -3.17 -6.01
C PRO A 3 9.32 -2.71 -7.42
N ARG A 4 8.45 -1.91 -8.03
CA ARG A 4 8.70 -1.27 -9.33
C ARG A 4 9.02 0.20 -9.14
N GLU A 5 10.02 0.66 -9.89
CA GLU A 5 10.42 2.06 -9.92
C GLU A 5 9.62 2.80 -10.97
N ILE A 6 8.91 3.86 -10.57
CA ILE A 6 8.13 4.71 -11.45
C ILE A 6 8.63 6.15 -11.35
N ILE A 7 8.54 6.88 -12.45
CA ILE A 7 8.76 8.32 -12.46
C ILE A 7 7.40 8.98 -12.27
N THR A 8 7.20 9.65 -11.14
CA THR A 8 5.98 10.40 -10.88
C THR A 8 5.83 11.54 -11.88
N LYS A 9 4.60 12.04 -12.08
CA LYS A 9 4.32 13.18 -12.98
C LYS A 9 5.14 14.46 -12.70
N TYR A 10 5.78 14.54 -11.53
CA TYR A 10 6.63 15.63 -11.09
C TYR A 10 8.14 15.37 -11.34
N GLY A 11 8.49 14.30 -12.08
CA GLY A 11 9.88 13.94 -12.37
C GLY A 11 10.64 13.29 -11.21
N ARG A 12 9.97 13.02 -10.07
CA ARG A 12 10.59 12.30 -8.95
C ARG A 12 10.53 10.80 -9.20
N GLN A 13 11.66 10.12 -9.06
CA GLN A 13 11.71 8.67 -8.95
C GLN A 13 11.00 8.25 -7.66
N SER A 14 10.08 7.31 -7.76
CA SER A 14 9.38 6.73 -6.63
C SER A 14 9.22 5.24 -6.83
N LYS A 15 9.27 4.47 -5.75
CA LYS A 15 9.03 3.04 -5.79
C LYS A 15 7.61 2.75 -5.38
N VAL A 16 6.97 1.80 -6.05
CA VAL A 16 5.66 1.27 -5.66
C VAL A 16 5.74 -0.25 -5.61
N CYS A 17 5.19 -0.87 -4.58
CA CYS A 17 5.10 -2.31 -4.43
C CYS A 17 3.66 -2.71 -4.14
N ASP A 18 3.16 -3.72 -4.85
CA ASP A 18 1.85 -4.27 -4.58
C ASP A 18 1.98 -5.50 -3.68
N ALA A 19 1.40 -5.39 -2.50
CA ALA A 19 1.23 -6.44 -1.52
C ALA A 19 -0.22 -6.95 -1.52
N TRP A 20 -0.41 -8.14 -0.97
CA TRP A 20 -1.72 -8.64 -0.59
C TRP A 20 -1.86 -8.46 0.91
N ALA A 21 -3.00 -7.94 1.33
CA ALA A 21 -3.38 -7.87 2.73
C ALA A 21 -4.73 -8.56 2.90
N GLU A 22 -5.03 -8.98 4.11
CA GLU A 22 -6.29 -9.58 4.49
C GLU A 22 -6.88 -8.74 5.62
N ASP A 23 -8.17 -8.43 5.54
CA ASP A 23 -8.86 -7.72 6.61
C ASP A 23 -9.30 -8.70 7.72
N GLU A 24 -9.87 -8.17 8.81
CA GLU A 24 -10.39 -9.01 9.91
C GLU A 24 -11.53 -9.97 9.50
N LYS A 25 -12.15 -9.75 8.34
CA LYS A 25 -13.23 -10.60 7.82
C LYS A 25 -12.70 -11.72 6.92
N GLY A 26 -11.41 -11.71 6.58
CA GLY A 26 -10.80 -12.64 5.63
C GLY A 26 -10.89 -12.19 4.17
N ASP A 27 -11.32 -10.95 3.92
CA ASP A 27 -11.37 -10.39 2.58
C ASP A 27 -9.97 -9.97 2.12
N LYS A 28 -9.54 -10.51 0.97
CA LYS A 28 -8.24 -10.18 0.37
C LYS A 28 -8.30 -8.84 -0.31
N VAL A 29 -7.43 -7.95 0.09
CA VAL A 29 -7.30 -6.60 -0.45
C VAL A 29 -5.92 -6.41 -1.05
N ARG A 30 -5.84 -5.61 -2.11
CA ARG A 30 -4.58 -5.17 -2.67
C ARG A 30 -4.08 -3.94 -1.95
N LEU A 31 -2.83 -3.98 -1.55
CA LEU A 31 -2.17 -2.88 -0.86
C LEU A 31 -1.04 -2.34 -1.73
N SER A 32 -1.09 -1.06 -2.07
CA SER A 32 -0.01 -0.39 -2.79
C SER A 32 0.86 0.42 -1.81
N LEU A 33 2.07 -0.08 -1.58
CA LEU A 33 3.10 0.49 -0.72
C LEU A 33 4.02 1.41 -1.52
N TRP A 34 4.35 2.57 -0.96
CA TRP A 34 5.16 3.59 -1.64
C TRP A 34 6.51 3.83 -0.96
N ASN A 35 7.57 3.91 -1.76
CA ASN A 35 8.92 4.29 -1.34
C ASN A 35 9.38 3.51 -0.10
N GLY A 36 9.69 4.20 1.00
CA GLY A 36 10.16 3.60 2.25
C GLY A 36 9.09 2.80 3.01
N GLN A 37 7.81 2.83 2.61
CA GLN A 37 6.79 1.93 3.18
C GLN A 37 7.07 0.47 2.78
N ILE A 38 7.68 0.26 1.62
CA ILE A 38 8.01 -1.07 1.10
C ILE A 38 9.02 -1.77 2.01
N GLU A 39 9.96 -1.02 2.56
CA GLU A 39 11.01 -1.56 3.44
C GLU A 39 10.52 -1.72 4.89
N GLN A 40 9.50 -0.94 5.28
CA GLN A 40 8.90 -1.04 6.61
C GLN A 40 7.95 -2.23 6.75
N VAL A 41 7.20 -2.56 5.70
CA VAL A 41 6.17 -3.60 5.75
C VAL A 41 6.77 -4.94 5.35
N SER A 42 6.68 -5.91 6.25
CA SER A 42 7.07 -7.30 6.01
C SER A 42 5.87 -8.24 6.04
N GLU A 43 6.05 -9.46 5.55
CA GLU A 43 5.04 -10.50 5.62
C GLU A 43 4.66 -10.78 7.07
N GLY A 44 3.36 -10.69 7.39
CA GLY A 44 2.85 -10.84 8.75
C GLY A 44 2.81 -9.55 9.59
N SER A 45 3.35 -8.43 9.10
CA SER A 45 3.19 -7.14 9.75
C SER A 45 1.75 -6.64 9.63
N ARG A 46 1.21 -6.10 10.73
CA ARG A 46 -0.04 -5.34 10.68
C ARG A 46 0.28 -3.88 10.39
N ILE A 47 -0.53 -3.27 9.56
CA ILE A 47 -0.40 -1.86 9.22
C ILE A 47 -1.72 -1.13 9.42
N ARG A 48 -1.62 0.13 9.81
CA ARG A 48 -2.73 1.06 9.92
C ARG A 48 -2.52 2.17 8.91
N ILE A 49 -3.50 2.33 8.02
CA ILE A 49 -3.49 3.41 7.05
C ILE A 49 -4.49 4.46 7.51
N THR A 50 -4.02 5.68 7.71
CA THR A 50 -4.83 6.83 8.15
C THR A 50 -4.91 7.84 7.01
N ASN A 51 -6.10 8.36 6.70
CA ASN A 51 -6.35 9.23 5.53
C ASN A 51 -5.88 8.62 4.20
N GLY A 52 -5.87 7.29 4.12
CA GLY A 52 -5.55 6.56 2.91
C GLY A 52 -6.65 6.63 1.86
N TRP A 53 -6.32 6.14 0.68
CA TRP A 53 -7.24 5.99 -0.42
C TRP A 53 -7.59 4.52 -0.60
N ALA A 54 -8.89 4.21 -0.59
CA ALA A 54 -9.41 2.89 -0.88
C ALA A 54 -10.34 2.98 -2.09
N ARG A 55 -10.14 2.09 -3.07
CA ARG A 55 -10.98 1.98 -4.26
C ARG A 55 -11.15 0.53 -4.66
N THR A 56 -12.39 0.14 -4.93
CA THR A 56 -12.68 -1.14 -5.55
C THR A 56 -12.44 -1.05 -7.05
N PHE A 57 -11.63 -1.96 -7.58
CA PHE A 57 -11.37 -2.08 -9.01
C PHE A 57 -11.46 -3.55 -9.43
N ARG A 58 -12.40 -3.88 -10.34
CA ARG A 58 -12.66 -5.25 -10.82
C ARG A 58 -12.87 -6.25 -9.67
N ASP A 59 -13.78 -5.90 -8.76
CA ASP A 59 -14.09 -6.69 -7.54
C ASP A 59 -12.94 -6.85 -6.53
N GLU A 60 -11.80 -6.19 -6.75
CA GLU A 60 -10.65 -6.22 -5.86
C GLU A 60 -10.52 -4.87 -5.15
N LEU A 61 -10.51 -4.86 -3.81
CA LEU A 61 -10.32 -3.63 -3.05
C LEU A 61 -8.84 -3.25 -3.08
N GLN A 62 -8.51 -2.12 -3.68
CA GLN A 62 -7.18 -1.53 -3.63
C GLN A 62 -7.10 -0.44 -2.57
N VAL A 63 -6.15 -0.57 -1.67
CA VAL A 63 -5.87 0.36 -0.59
C VAL A 63 -4.46 0.90 -0.76
N SER A 64 -4.31 2.20 -0.56
CA SER A 64 -3.01 2.87 -0.58
C SER A 64 -2.99 4.02 0.42
N SER A 65 -1.81 4.39 0.89
CA SER A 65 -1.62 5.59 1.71
C SER A 65 -1.95 6.87 0.92
N GLY A 66 -1.81 6.88 -0.40
CA GLY A 66 -2.07 8.09 -1.20
C GLY A 66 -1.10 9.25 -0.87
N LEU A 67 -1.39 10.45 -1.37
CA LEU A 67 -0.50 11.61 -1.18
C LEU A 67 -0.57 12.20 0.23
N HIS A 68 -1.75 12.15 0.87
CA HIS A 68 -2.01 12.76 2.18
C HIS A 68 -2.25 11.75 3.30
N GLY A 69 -2.28 10.46 2.98
CA GLY A 69 -2.42 9.43 3.99
C GLY A 69 -1.08 8.99 4.56
N GLN A 70 -1.17 8.44 5.75
CA GLN A 70 -0.06 7.89 6.50
C GLN A 70 -0.24 6.37 6.62
N LEU A 71 0.88 5.66 6.59
CA LEU A 71 0.94 4.23 6.87
C LEU A 71 1.82 4.05 8.09
N GLU A 72 1.28 3.40 9.11
CA GLU A 72 1.96 3.10 10.36
C GLU A 72 1.94 1.59 10.57
N LEU A 73 3.03 1.04 11.09
CA LEU A 73 3.06 -0.35 11.55
C LEU A 73 2.35 -0.43 12.91
N VAL A 74 1.48 -1.42 13.06
CA VAL A 74 0.84 -1.77 14.33
C VAL A 74 1.41 -3.12 14.76
N GLU A 75 1.90 -3.22 15.99
CA GLU A 75 2.26 -4.50 16.62
C GLU A 75 1.00 -5.28 17.05
#